data_AF-A0A1J6ISS1-F1
#
_entry.id   AF-A0A1J6ISS1-F1
#
_cell.length_a   1.000
_cell.length_b   1.000
_cell.length_c   1.000
_cell.angle_alpha   90.00
_cell.angle_beta   90.00
_cell.angle_gamma   90.00
#
_symmetry.space_group_name_H-M   'P 1'
#
loop_
_entity.id
_entity.type
_entity.pdbx_description
1 polymer ?
#
loop_
_entity_poly.entity_id
_entity_poly.type
_entity_poly.pdbx_seq_one_letter_code
_entity_poly.pdbx_strand_id
1 'polypeptide(L)'
;MQPRKEKKAKTAAEAMMKHAKTEKEVKIARKLLAEEACERQIAELKALQQSLEKQKIVNALMSCDGRYRRLTREEIEVATDFFSDSKMIGKGGYGKVYKGNLDHTPVAIKILHPDASQKKEEFLRCTALSPASSYGRDD
;
A
#
# COMPACT_ATOMS: atom_id res chain seq x y z
N MET A 1 -58.60 52.74 -13.20
CA MET A 1 -57.45 51.98 -12.64
C MET A 1 -58.02 50.83 -11.80
N GLN A 2 -57.52 49.59 -11.70
CA GLN A 2 -56.14 49.07 -11.75
C GLN A 2 -56.12 47.58 -12.22
N PRO A 3 -55.49 47.21 -13.36
CA PRO A 3 -55.16 45.80 -13.63
C PRO A 3 -53.66 45.56 -13.90
N ARG A 4 -52.85 46.62 -14.02
CA ARG A 4 -51.42 46.56 -14.38
C ARG A 4 -50.48 46.33 -13.17
N LYS A 5 -50.97 46.54 -11.94
CA LYS A 5 -50.22 46.27 -10.69
C LYS A 5 -50.22 44.77 -10.35
N GLU A 6 -51.36 44.12 -10.49
CA GLU A 6 -51.58 42.73 -10.06
C GLU A 6 -50.78 41.70 -10.89
N LYS A 7 -50.74 41.87 -12.22
CA LYS A 7 -49.94 41.00 -13.10
C LYS A 7 -48.43 41.07 -12.79
N LYS A 8 -47.91 42.23 -12.38
CA LYS A 8 -46.49 42.39 -12.01
C LYS A 8 -46.14 41.73 -10.67
N ALA A 9 -47.08 41.68 -9.72
CA ALA A 9 -46.89 41.01 -8.44
C ALA A 9 -46.79 39.48 -8.61
N LYS A 10 -47.66 38.88 -9.44
CA LYS A 10 -47.62 37.43 -9.71
C LYS A 10 -46.31 36.97 -10.37
N THR A 11 -45.81 37.69 -11.38
CA THR A 11 -44.55 37.30 -12.05
C THR A 11 -43.31 37.51 -11.17
N ALA A 12 -43.30 38.53 -10.29
CA ALA A 12 -42.23 38.71 -9.32
C ALA A 12 -42.18 37.55 -8.29
N ALA A 13 -43.34 37.13 -7.77
CA ALA A 13 -43.42 36.00 -6.85
C ALA A 13 -42.98 34.68 -7.50
N GLU A 14 -43.36 34.44 -8.76
CA GLU A 14 -42.96 33.23 -9.49
C GLU A 14 -41.45 33.21 -9.82
N ALA A 15 -40.86 34.36 -10.17
CA ALA A 15 -39.42 34.49 -10.38
C ALA A 15 -38.62 34.22 -9.09
N MET A 16 -39.06 34.77 -7.95
CA MET A 16 -38.48 34.49 -6.64
C MET A 16 -38.62 33.00 -6.25
N MET A 17 -39.76 32.38 -6.54
CA MET A 17 -39.99 30.95 -6.24
C MET A 17 -39.16 30.02 -7.13
N LYS A 18 -38.84 30.41 -8.38
CA LYS A 18 -37.86 29.73 -9.23
C LYS A 18 -36.44 29.87 -8.66
N HIS A 19 -36.03 31.09 -8.28
CA HIS A 19 -34.70 31.34 -7.69
C HIS A 19 -34.47 30.52 -6.41
N ALA A 20 -35.48 30.45 -5.53
CA ALA A 20 -35.44 29.68 -4.29
C ALA A 20 -35.43 28.14 -4.50
N LYS A 21 -35.83 27.64 -5.67
CA LYS A 21 -35.64 26.23 -6.04
C LYS A 21 -34.21 25.97 -6.53
N THR A 22 -33.73 26.79 -7.47
CA THR A 22 -32.37 26.67 -8.01
C THR A 22 -31.29 26.85 -6.94
N GLU A 23 -31.50 27.73 -5.96
CA GLU A 23 -30.58 27.90 -4.82
C GLU A 23 -30.48 26.64 -3.95
N LYS A 24 -31.59 25.91 -3.74
CA LYS A 24 -31.59 24.66 -2.97
C LYS A 24 -30.84 23.56 -3.73
N GLU A 25 -31.08 23.43 -5.03
CA GLU A 25 -30.39 22.47 -5.90
C GLU A 25 -28.88 22.73 -5.94
N VAL A 26 -28.46 23.99 -6.13
CA VAL A 26 -27.04 24.39 -6.08
C VAL A 26 -26.42 24.11 -4.70
N LYS A 27 -27.17 24.31 -3.61
CA LYS A 27 -26.70 24.06 -2.24
C LYS A 27 -26.53 22.55 -1.95
N ILE A 28 -27.41 21.70 -2.50
CA ILE A 28 -27.30 20.24 -2.43
C ILE A 28 -26.10 19.77 -3.27
N ALA A 29 -25.98 20.21 -4.52
CA ALA A 29 -24.87 19.84 -5.40
C ALA A 29 -23.51 20.22 -4.82
N ARG A 30 -23.38 21.42 -4.24
CA ARG A 30 -22.16 21.86 -3.52
C ARG A 30 -21.84 20.98 -2.31
N LYS A 31 -22.84 20.51 -1.56
CA LYS A 31 -22.62 19.63 -0.40
C LYS A 31 -22.17 18.24 -0.83
N LEU A 32 -22.82 17.65 -1.83
CA LEU A 32 -22.46 16.34 -2.38
C LEU A 32 -21.02 16.34 -2.92
N LEU A 33 -20.65 17.37 -3.68
CA LEU A 33 -19.31 17.52 -4.26
C LEU A 33 -18.22 17.76 -3.20
N ALA A 34 -18.57 18.37 -2.06
CA ALA A 34 -17.66 18.52 -0.92
C ALA A 34 -17.49 17.21 -0.12
N GLU A 35 -18.56 16.41 0.03
CA GLU A 35 -18.50 15.09 0.68
C GLU A 35 -17.66 14.11 -0.15
N GLU A 36 -17.85 14.07 -1.47
CA GLU A 36 -17.03 13.26 -2.39
C GLU A 36 -15.54 13.66 -2.36
N ALA A 37 -15.25 14.97 -2.34
CA ALA A 37 -13.87 15.46 -2.26
C ALA A 37 -13.18 15.08 -0.92
N CYS A 38 -13.92 15.11 0.19
CA CYS A 38 -13.43 14.67 1.49
C CYS A 38 -13.11 13.16 1.49
N GLU A 39 -13.98 12.34 0.90
CA GLU A 39 -13.79 10.88 0.83
C GLU A 39 -12.54 10.50 0.04
N ARG A 40 -12.25 11.21 -1.07
CA ARG A 40 -11.00 11.07 -1.84
C ARG A 40 -9.76 11.40 -0.98
N GLN A 41 -9.78 12.53 -0.25
CA GLN A 41 -8.68 12.92 0.64
C GLN A 41 -8.46 11.92 1.79
N ILE A 42 -9.53 11.36 2.35
CA ILE A 42 -9.44 10.30 3.37
C ILE A 42 -8.78 9.04 2.80
N ALA A 43 -9.09 8.67 1.56
CA ALA A 43 -8.45 7.52 0.91
C ALA A 43 -6.95 7.75 0.66
N GLU A 44 -6.57 8.93 0.17
CA GLU A 44 -5.17 9.32 -0.04
C GLU A 44 -4.36 9.32 1.27
N LEU A 45 -4.89 9.93 2.34
CA LEU A 45 -4.24 9.95 3.65
C LEU A 45 -4.08 8.55 4.25
N LYS A 46 -5.09 7.67 4.11
CA LYS A 46 -5.00 6.27 4.53
C LYS A 46 -3.94 5.50 3.74
N ALA A 47 -3.86 5.70 2.43
CA ALA A 47 -2.84 5.06 1.59
C ALA A 47 -1.42 5.53 1.97
N LEU A 48 -1.24 6.82 2.22
CA LEU A 48 0.03 7.40 2.67
C LEU A 48 0.43 6.88 4.06
N GLN A 49 -0.50 6.84 5.01
CA GLN A 49 -0.28 6.29 6.35
C GLN A 49 0.13 4.81 6.27
N GLN A 50 -0.55 3.99 5.46
CA GLN A 50 -0.17 2.59 5.26
C GLN A 50 1.22 2.44 4.63
N SER A 51 1.59 3.32 3.69
CA SER A 51 2.94 3.36 3.11
C SER A 51 4.00 3.68 4.17
N LEU A 52 3.76 4.71 4.98
CA LEU A 52 4.65 5.14 6.06
C LEU A 52 4.82 4.05 7.13
N GLU A 53 3.74 3.39 7.54
CA GLU A 53 3.82 2.32 8.55
C GLU A 53 4.58 1.08 8.02
N LYS A 54 4.36 0.71 6.74
CA LYS A 54 5.17 -0.30 6.06
C LYS A 54 6.66 0.10 5.99
N GLN A 55 6.96 1.37 5.74
CA GLN A 55 8.32 1.89 5.76
C GLN A 55 8.95 1.85 7.16
N LYS A 56 8.21 2.18 8.23
CA LYS A 56 8.71 2.07 9.61
C LYS A 56 9.10 0.64 9.96
N ILE A 57 8.25 -0.35 9.64
CA ILE A 57 8.54 -1.77 9.91
C ILE A 57 9.79 -2.22 9.14
N VAL A 58 9.93 -1.81 7.87
CA VAL A 58 11.14 -2.09 7.08
C VAL A 58 12.37 -1.42 7.69
N ASN A 59 12.30 -0.13 8.03
CA ASN A 59 13.43 0.60 8.61
C ASN A 59 13.82 0.06 9.99
N ALA A 60 12.87 -0.29 10.84
CA ALA A 60 13.12 -0.95 12.13
C ALA A 60 13.83 -2.29 11.93
N LEU A 61 13.34 -3.16 11.04
CA LEU A 61 13.99 -4.43 10.72
C LEU A 61 15.43 -4.24 10.17
N MET A 62 15.68 -3.14 9.45
CA MET A 62 17.01 -2.77 8.93
C MET A 62 17.93 -2.11 9.98
N SER A 63 17.39 -1.64 11.10
CA SER A 63 18.13 -0.89 12.13
C SER A 63 18.40 -1.70 13.40
N CYS A 64 17.58 -2.73 13.67
CA CYS A 64 17.60 -3.46 14.94
C CYS A 64 18.60 -4.63 14.99
N ASP A 65 19.42 -4.87 13.97
CA ASP A 65 20.27 -6.07 13.98
C ASP A 65 21.53 -6.01 13.11
N GLY A 66 22.69 -6.26 13.73
CA GLY A 66 23.91 -6.64 13.02
C GLY A 66 23.79 -8.00 12.30
N ARG A 67 22.71 -8.77 12.55
CA ARG A 67 22.41 -10.04 11.87
C ARG A 67 21.79 -9.88 10.47
N TYR A 68 21.29 -8.70 10.08
CA TYR A 68 20.69 -8.48 8.75
C TYR A 68 21.59 -7.64 7.83
N ARG A 69 22.48 -8.28 7.08
CA ARG A 69 23.25 -7.61 6.03
C ARG A 69 22.32 -7.18 4.87
N ARG A 70 22.35 -5.89 4.54
CA ARG A 70 21.78 -5.37 3.28
C ARG A 70 22.67 -5.82 2.12
N LEU A 71 22.04 -6.38 1.09
CA LEU A 71 22.67 -6.71 -0.18
C LEU A 71 22.09 -5.84 -1.28
N THR A 72 22.96 -5.41 -2.18
CA THR A 72 22.62 -4.76 -3.44
C THR A 72 21.97 -5.76 -4.41
N ARG A 73 21.36 -5.25 -5.48
CA ARG A 73 20.76 -6.12 -6.51
C ARG A 73 21.85 -6.90 -7.24
N GLU A 74 22.96 -6.23 -7.48
CA GLU A 74 24.14 -6.68 -8.19
C GLU A 74 24.82 -7.84 -7.44
N GLU A 75 24.99 -7.73 -6.12
CA GLU A 75 25.47 -8.84 -5.27
C GLU A 75 24.56 -10.07 -5.35
N ILE A 76 23.24 -9.88 -5.36
CA ILE A 76 22.26 -10.96 -5.46
C ILE A 76 22.29 -11.61 -6.84
N GLU A 77 22.41 -10.83 -7.91
CA GLU A 77 22.54 -11.33 -9.29
C GLU A 77 23.82 -12.14 -9.45
N VAL A 78 24.98 -11.64 -9.03
CA VAL A 78 26.24 -12.39 -9.06
C VAL A 78 26.17 -13.66 -8.21
N ALA A 79 25.63 -13.57 -6.98
CA ALA A 79 25.52 -14.73 -6.09
C ALA A 79 24.61 -15.84 -6.66
N THR A 80 23.60 -15.50 -7.47
CA THR A 80 22.63 -16.43 -8.06
C THR A 80 22.90 -16.80 -9.52
N ASP A 81 24.05 -16.40 -10.09
CA ASP A 81 24.34 -16.57 -11.52
C ASP A 81 23.24 -15.96 -12.40
N PHE A 82 22.95 -14.67 -12.17
CA PHE A 82 21.89 -13.89 -12.84
C PHE A 82 20.51 -14.55 -12.80
N PHE A 83 20.17 -15.16 -11.66
CA PHE A 83 18.94 -15.94 -11.46
C PHE A 83 18.77 -17.13 -12.43
N SER A 84 19.89 -17.71 -12.89
CA SER A 84 19.95 -18.93 -13.71
C SER A 84 19.07 -20.02 -13.11
N ASP A 85 18.18 -20.61 -13.91
CA ASP A 85 17.28 -21.68 -13.44
C ASP A 85 18.08 -22.93 -12.98
N SER A 86 19.36 -23.08 -13.37
CA SER A 86 20.28 -24.09 -12.82
C SER A 86 20.56 -23.93 -11.31
N LYS A 87 20.34 -22.73 -10.77
CA LYS A 87 20.46 -22.40 -9.35
C LYS A 87 19.11 -22.43 -8.62
N MET A 88 17.98 -22.59 -9.32
CA MET A 88 16.66 -22.62 -8.70
C MET A 88 16.47 -23.94 -7.91
N ILE A 89 16.34 -23.82 -6.59
CA ILE A 89 16.14 -24.97 -5.68
C ILE A 89 14.69 -25.12 -5.22
N GLY A 90 13.80 -24.17 -5.55
CA GLY A 90 12.38 -24.31 -5.26
C GLY A 90 11.52 -23.20 -5.86
N LYS A 91 10.23 -23.49 -6.05
CA LYS A 91 9.20 -22.55 -6.48
C LYS A 91 7.90 -22.86 -5.74
N GLY A 92 7.21 -21.83 -5.25
CA GLY A 92 5.92 -22.00 -4.57
C GLY A 92 5.13 -20.69 -4.53
N GLY A 93 3.96 -20.70 -3.89
CA GLY A 93 3.02 -19.55 -3.88
C GLY A 93 3.53 -18.26 -3.21
N TYR A 94 4.75 -18.28 -2.67
CA TYR A 94 5.46 -17.10 -2.14
C TYR A 94 6.49 -16.53 -3.11
N GLY A 95 6.99 -17.32 -4.08
CA GLY A 95 8.14 -16.94 -4.89
C GLY A 95 9.03 -18.10 -5.34
N LYS A 96 10.17 -17.75 -5.93
CA LYS A 96 11.27 -18.66 -6.27
C LYS A 96 12.35 -18.64 -5.18
N VAL A 97 13.05 -19.75 -5.00
CA VAL A 97 14.23 -19.87 -4.14
C VAL A 97 15.42 -20.32 -4.99
N TYR A 98 16.52 -19.59 -4.90
CA TYR A 98 17.77 -19.84 -5.60
C TYR A 98 18.88 -20.17 -4.59
N LYS A 99 19.76 -21.10 -4.96
CA LYS A 99 21.03 -21.33 -4.26
C LYS A 99 22.03 -20.30 -4.74
N GLY A 100 22.66 -19.58 -3.82
CA GLY A 100 23.73 -18.65 -4.13
C GLY A 100 24.96 -18.83 -3.25
N ASN A 101 26.03 -18.10 -3.60
CA ASN A 101 27.25 -18.03 -2.81
C ASN A 101 27.60 -16.56 -2.57
N LEU A 102 27.81 -16.19 -1.31
CA LEU A 102 28.03 -14.83 -0.86
C LEU A 102 29.21 -14.85 0.11
N ASP A 103 30.33 -14.22 -0.25
CA ASP A 103 31.61 -14.29 0.49
C ASP A 103 31.99 -15.73 0.88
N HIS A 104 31.98 -16.62 -0.14
CA HIS A 104 32.18 -18.07 -0.02
C HIS A 104 31.14 -18.83 0.84
N THR A 105 30.23 -18.15 1.52
CA THR A 105 29.15 -18.75 2.30
C THR A 105 28.01 -19.20 1.38
N PRO A 106 27.60 -20.47 1.40
CA PRO A 106 26.43 -20.92 0.65
C PRO A 106 25.14 -20.39 1.30
N VAL A 107 24.27 -19.79 0.49
CA VAL A 107 23.02 -19.14 0.96
C VAL A 107 21.82 -19.55 0.10
N ALA A 108 20.62 -19.44 0.67
CA ALA A 108 19.35 -19.59 -0.05
C ALA A 108 18.70 -18.20 -0.21
N ILE A 109 18.50 -17.77 -1.44
CA ILE A 109 17.96 -16.45 -1.80
C ILE A 109 16.52 -16.64 -2.28
N LYS A 110 15.57 -16.16 -1.47
CA LYS A 110 14.12 -16.24 -1.77
C LYS A 110 13.62 -14.95 -2.38
N ILE A 111 13.26 -15.00 -3.66
CA ILE A 111 12.66 -13.88 -4.41
C ILE A 111 11.14 -13.97 -4.24
N LEU A 112 10.54 -13.00 -3.57
CA LEU A 112 9.10 -12.94 -3.39
C LEU A 112 8.40 -12.43 -4.67
N HIS A 113 7.23 -12.98 -4.98
CA HIS A 113 6.36 -12.37 -6.00
C HIS A 113 5.87 -10.99 -5.53
N PRO A 114 5.65 -10.02 -6.44
CA PRO A 114 5.10 -8.71 -6.05
C PRO A 114 3.76 -8.85 -5.32
N ASP A 115 2.90 -9.78 -5.75
CA ASP A 115 1.61 -10.08 -5.11
C ASP A 115 1.76 -10.76 -3.74
N ALA A 116 2.89 -11.44 -3.50
CA ALA A 116 3.22 -12.01 -2.18
C ALA A 116 3.57 -10.93 -1.13
N SER A 117 3.62 -9.64 -1.51
CA SER A 117 3.72 -8.52 -0.55
C SER A 117 2.60 -8.55 0.49
N GLN A 118 1.40 -9.03 0.12
CA GLN A 118 0.26 -9.18 1.04
C GLN A 118 0.47 -10.35 2.03
N LYS A 119 1.35 -11.31 1.71
CA LYS A 119 1.74 -12.46 2.55
C LYS A 119 3.12 -12.28 3.22
N LYS A 120 3.75 -11.11 3.05
CA LYS A 120 5.08 -10.82 3.62
C LYS A 120 5.05 -10.82 5.15
N GLU A 121 3.93 -10.40 5.74
CA GLU A 121 3.72 -10.41 7.20
C GLU A 121 3.70 -11.84 7.77
N GLU A 122 3.05 -12.78 7.07
CA GLU A 122 3.00 -14.20 7.43
C GLU A 122 4.40 -14.83 7.38
N PHE A 123 5.18 -14.52 6.33
CA PHE A 123 6.57 -14.99 6.21
C PHE A 123 7.46 -14.47 7.36
N LEU A 124 7.38 -13.18 7.68
CA LEU A 124 8.16 -12.59 8.77
C LEU A 124 7.76 -13.15 10.15
N ARG A 125 6.47 -13.43 10.37
CA ARG A 125 5.96 -14.05 11.60
C ARG A 125 6.56 -15.45 11.83
N CYS A 126 6.65 -16.27 10.79
CA CYS A 126 7.22 -17.62 10.91
C CYS A 126 8.74 -17.62 11.13
N THR A 127 9.49 -16.68 10.54
CA THR A 127 10.96 -16.62 10.72
C THR A 127 11.40 -16.19 12.13
N ALA A 128 10.51 -15.57 12.93
CA ALA A 128 10.84 -15.09 14.27
C ALA A 128 10.67 -16.12 15.40
N LEU A 129 10.13 -17.31 15.12
CA LEU A 129 9.70 -18.30 16.13
C LEU A 129 10.57 -19.57 16.20
N SER A 130 11.83 -19.50 15.78
CA SER A 130 12.77 -20.63 15.92
C SER A 130 14.21 -20.17 16.17
N PRO A 131 14.63 -19.98 17.43
CA PRO A 131 16.05 -20.09 17.75
C PRO A 131 16.47 -21.54 17.51
N ALA A 132 17.31 -21.78 16.51
CA ALA A 132 17.98 -23.06 16.32
C ALA A 132 19.01 -23.26 17.43
N SER A 133 18.56 -23.73 18.60
CA SER A 133 19.44 -24.02 19.73
C SER A 133 20.24 -25.29 19.46
N SER A 134 21.56 -25.17 19.68
CA SER A 134 22.51 -26.26 19.97
C SER A 134 22.65 -27.39 18.93
N TYR A 135 23.61 -27.17 18.03
CA TYR A 135 24.50 -28.23 17.52
C TYR A 135 25.46 -28.70 18.63
N GLY A 136 25.85 -29.99 18.63
CA GLY A 136 26.84 -30.58 19.55
C GLY A 136 26.26 -31.04 20.91
N ARG A 137 26.81 -32.02 21.64
CA ARG A 137 28.07 -32.82 21.59
C ARG A 137 27.89 -34.06 22.51
N ASP A 138 28.55 -35.22 22.44
CA ASP A 138 29.63 -35.81 21.59
C ASP A 138 29.46 -37.36 21.56
N ASP A 139 30.35 -38.06 20.82
CA ASP A 139 30.78 -39.49 20.88
C ASP A 139 29.74 -40.65 20.86
#